data_AF-A0A395CVY5-F1
#
_entry.id   AF-A0A395CVY5-F1
#
_cell.length_a   1.000
_cell.length_b   1.000
_cell.length_c   1.000
_cell.angle_alpha   90.00
_cell.angle_beta   90.00
_cell.angle_gamma   90.00
#
_symmetry.space_group_name_H-M   'P 1'
#
loop_
_entity.id
_entity.type
_entity.pdbx_description
1 polymer ?
#
loop_
_entity_poly.entity_id
_entity_poly.type
_entity_poly.pdbx_seq_one_letter_code
_entity_poly.pdbx_strand_id
1 'polypeptide(L)'
;MQAVAAERDRHAADKIELIVKVNAQSKELDGLYEQLAAVTAEHDSLRLESNAIIAERDSLRLQLDSASAERDSAAAATARVAEENERLRNQIASASAPDPAVVIVDFASEKTKALVAKARAAIPADSPALPWFDRTVSALTTAGCVTVEVTRETARWLAPRIKEAYAWAAPRTRELYAKAKTELDAKLAKKD
;
A
#
# COMPACT_ATOMS: atom_id res chain seq x y z
N MET A 1 77.50 9.19 -82.70
CA MET A 1 78.04 8.76 -81.40
C MET A 1 77.54 9.64 -80.26
N GLN A 2 77.79 10.95 -80.25
CA GLN A 2 77.40 11.84 -79.13
C GLN A 2 75.89 11.97 -78.90
N ALA A 3 75.07 12.03 -79.97
CA ALA A 3 73.60 12.13 -79.84
C ALA A 3 72.97 10.91 -79.15
N VAL A 4 73.45 9.70 -79.48
CA VAL A 4 72.97 8.43 -78.88
C VAL A 4 73.33 8.34 -77.39
N ALA A 5 74.50 8.86 -76.99
CA ALA A 5 74.88 8.92 -75.58
C ALA A 5 73.97 9.86 -74.79
N ALA A 6 73.64 11.04 -75.34
CA ALA A 6 72.74 12.00 -74.69
C ALA A 6 71.31 11.45 -74.56
N GLU A 7 70.80 10.72 -75.54
CA GLU A 7 69.50 10.05 -75.45
C GLU A 7 69.49 8.97 -74.37
N ARG A 8 70.53 8.15 -74.29
CA ARG A 8 70.66 7.12 -73.25
C ARG A 8 70.67 7.73 -71.85
N ASP A 9 71.37 8.84 -71.66
CA ASP A 9 71.47 9.50 -70.36
C ASP A 9 70.14 10.16 -69.95
N ARG A 10 69.36 10.69 -70.92
CA ARG A 10 67.97 11.12 -70.68
C ARG A 10 67.07 9.95 -70.25
N HIS A 11 67.13 8.84 -70.98
CA HIS A 11 66.36 7.64 -70.61
C HIS A 11 66.74 7.10 -69.22
N ALA A 12 68.02 7.20 -68.83
CA ALA A 12 68.46 6.84 -67.49
C ALA A 12 67.86 7.77 -66.43
N ALA A 13 67.83 9.09 -66.69
CA ALA A 13 67.21 10.07 -65.79
C ALA A 13 65.69 9.85 -65.65
N ASP A 14 64.97 9.68 -66.76
CA ASP A 14 63.53 9.43 -66.76
C ASP A 14 63.19 8.14 -66.00
N LYS A 15 64.00 7.08 -66.17
CA LYS A 15 63.82 5.82 -65.44
C LYS A 15 64.00 5.99 -63.94
N ILE A 16 65.02 6.75 -63.52
CA ILE A 16 65.23 7.05 -62.10
C ILE A 16 64.04 7.83 -61.53
N GLU A 17 63.55 8.83 -62.25
CA GLU A 17 62.38 9.61 -61.83
C GLU A 17 61.13 8.73 -61.69
N LEU A 18 60.88 7.84 -62.66
CA LEU A 18 59.76 6.90 -62.60
C LEU A 18 59.88 5.97 -61.39
N ILE A 19 61.07 5.46 -61.08
CA ILE A 19 61.30 4.62 -59.90
C ILE A 19 60.97 5.39 -58.62
N VAL A 20 61.39 6.66 -58.52
CA VAL A 20 61.09 7.51 -57.36
C VAL A 20 59.58 7.73 -57.22
N LYS A 21 58.87 8.02 -58.32
CA LYS A 21 57.41 8.19 -58.32
C LYS A 21 56.68 6.92 -57.91
N VAL A 22 57.05 5.77 -58.48
CA VAL A 22 56.45 4.47 -58.13
C VAL A 22 56.67 4.14 -56.66
N ASN A 23 57.88 4.39 -56.14
CA ASN A 23 58.17 4.17 -54.71
C ASN A 23 57.35 5.11 -53.81
N ALA A 24 57.15 6.37 -54.20
CA ALA A 24 56.33 7.30 -53.45
C ALA A 24 54.85 6.85 -53.44
N GLN A 25 54.32 6.48 -54.60
CA GLN A 25 52.95 5.94 -54.73
C GLN A 25 52.76 4.63 -53.95
N SER A 26 53.77 3.76 -53.92
CA SER A 26 53.72 2.53 -53.11
C SER A 26 53.55 2.85 -51.63
N LYS A 27 54.31 3.82 -51.10
CA LYS A 27 54.20 4.23 -49.70
C LYS A 27 52.85 4.87 -49.37
N GLU A 28 52.30 5.65 -50.30
CA GLU A 28 50.96 6.21 -50.16
C GLU A 28 49.90 5.12 -50.12
N LEU A 29 50.00 4.11 -51.00
CA LEU A 29 49.09 2.96 -51.00
C LEU A 29 49.18 2.16 -49.71
N ASP A 30 50.40 1.89 -49.22
CA ASP A 30 50.60 1.18 -47.95
C ASP A 30 49.95 1.94 -46.78
N GLY A 31 50.15 3.25 -46.71
CA GLY A 31 49.51 4.11 -45.69
C GLY A 31 47.99 4.16 -45.81
N LEU A 32 47.44 4.12 -47.02
CA LEU A 32 45.99 4.05 -47.24
C LEU A 32 45.41 2.69 -46.82
N TYR A 33 46.13 1.58 -47.04
CA TYR A 33 45.71 0.27 -46.58
C TYR A 33 45.68 0.18 -45.05
N GLU A 34 46.67 0.76 -44.37
CA GLU A 34 46.67 0.83 -42.90
C GLU A 34 45.49 1.64 -42.37
N GLN A 35 45.19 2.80 -42.98
CA GLN A 35 44.02 3.62 -42.61
C GLN A 35 42.71 2.88 -42.85
N LEU A 36 42.58 2.18 -43.99
CA LEU A 36 41.38 1.40 -44.30
C LEU A 36 41.17 0.26 -43.30
N ALA A 37 42.25 -0.42 -42.90
CA ALA A 37 42.21 -1.47 -41.89
C ALA A 37 41.76 -0.91 -40.52
N ALA A 38 42.28 0.24 -40.12
CA ALA A 38 41.89 0.91 -38.88
C ALA A 38 40.40 1.30 -38.88
N VAL A 39 39.92 1.94 -39.95
CA VAL A 39 38.51 2.34 -40.09
C VAL A 39 37.58 1.12 -40.10
N THR A 40 38.00 0.01 -40.72
CA THR A 40 37.24 -1.24 -40.74
C THR A 40 37.11 -1.82 -39.32
N ALA A 41 38.20 -1.83 -38.56
CA ALA A 41 38.19 -2.29 -37.18
C ALA A 41 37.30 -1.42 -36.27
N GLU A 42 37.37 -0.10 -36.42
CA GLU A 42 36.49 0.84 -35.70
C GLU A 42 35.02 0.62 -36.07
N HIS A 43 34.71 0.46 -37.35
CA HIS A 43 33.36 0.20 -37.82
C HIS A 43 32.79 -1.10 -37.24
N ASP A 44 33.60 -2.18 -37.20
CA ASP A 44 33.18 -3.45 -36.61
C ASP A 44 32.97 -3.34 -35.09
N SER A 45 33.82 -2.59 -34.40
CA SER A 45 33.63 -2.29 -32.96
C SER A 45 32.32 -1.55 -32.70
N LEU A 46 32.07 -0.47 -33.45
CA LEU A 46 30.83 0.31 -33.33
C LEU A 46 29.59 -0.52 -33.65
N ARG A 47 29.70 -1.45 -34.60
CA ARG A 47 28.61 -2.38 -34.93
C ARG A 47 28.30 -3.32 -33.77
N LEU A 48 29.31 -3.82 -33.06
CA LEU A 48 29.13 -4.65 -31.87
C LEU A 48 28.48 -3.87 -30.73
N GLU A 49 28.96 -2.64 -30.47
CA GLU A 49 28.36 -1.75 -29.47
C GLU A 49 26.89 -1.42 -29.79
N SER A 50 26.60 -1.11 -31.06
CA SER A 50 25.23 -0.84 -31.50
C SER A 50 24.31 -2.04 -31.26
N ASN A 51 24.77 -3.26 -31.58
CA ASN A 51 24.00 -4.48 -31.32
C ASN A 51 23.77 -4.71 -29.81
N ALA A 52 24.77 -4.44 -28.97
CA ALA A 52 24.64 -4.55 -27.52
C ALA A 52 23.59 -3.56 -26.97
N ILE A 53 23.63 -2.30 -27.42
CA ILE A 53 22.65 -1.27 -27.04
C ILE A 53 21.23 -1.67 -27.49
N ILE A 54 21.09 -2.24 -28.69
CA ILE A 54 19.79 -2.73 -29.17
C ILE A 54 19.26 -3.84 -28.26
N ALA A 55 20.09 -4.80 -27.89
CA ALA A 55 19.70 -5.89 -27.00
C ALA A 55 19.32 -5.40 -25.60
N GLU A 56 20.08 -4.46 -25.04
CA GLU A 56 19.77 -3.84 -23.75
C GLU A 56 18.44 -3.09 -23.79
N ARG A 57 18.22 -2.29 -24.84
CA ARG A 57 16.97 -1.57 -25.05
C ARG A 57 15.77 -2.51 -25.17
N ASP A 58 15.91 -3.64 -25.85
CA ASP A 58 14.85 -4.63 -25.98
C ASP A 58 14.55 -5.33 -24.65
N SER A 59 15.58 -5.63 -23.86
CA SER A 59 15.41 -6.14 -22.50
C SER A 59 14.67 -5.14 -21.60
N LEU A 60 15.06 -3.86 -21.63
CA LEU A 60 14.40 -2.81 -20.86
C LEU A 60 12.94 -2.60 -21.26
N ARG A 61 12.61 -2.72 -22.55
CA ARG A 61 11.22 -2.68 -23.02
C ARG A 61 10.39 -3.81 -22.43
N LEU A 62 10.93 -5.03 -22.42
CA LEU A 62 10.24 -6.18 -21.84
C LEU A 62 10.01 -6.01 -20.33
N GLN A 63 10.98 -5.46 -19.61
CA GLN A 63 10.82 -5.12 -18.20
C GLN A 63 9.74 -4.06 -17.97
N LEU A 64 9.69 -3.02 -18.82
CA LEU A 64 8.67 -1.98 -18.73
C LEU A 64 7.27 -2.54 -18.98
N ASP A 65 7.11 -3.41 -19.98
CA ASP A 65 5.83 -4.06 -20.29
C ASP A 65 5.36 -4.94 -19.12
N SER A 66 6.28 -5.71 -18.51
CA SER A 66 5.99 -6.51 -17.30
C SER A 66 5.56 -5.63 -16.13
N ALA A 67 6.29 -4.55 -15.85
CA ALA A 67 5.97 -3.62 -14.77
C ALA A 67 4.61 -2.92 -15.01
N SER A 68 4.27 -2.60 -16.27
CA SER A 68 2.95 -2.06 -16.60
C SER A 68 1.85 -3.07 -16.33
N ALA A 69 2.03 -4.34 -16.72
CA ALA A 69 1.06 -5.40 -16.46
C ALA A 69 0.85 -5.64 -14.95
N GLU A 70 1.93 -5.63 -14.16
CA GLU A 70 1.88 -5.74 -12.70
C GLU A 70 1.11 -4.57 -12.07
N ARG A 71 1.39 -3.33 -12.51
CA ARG A 71 0.69 -2.14 -12.05
C ARG A 71 -0.81 -2.23 -12.36
N ASP A 72 -1.17 -2.66 -13.57
CA ASP A 72 -2.57 -2.76 -13.97
C ASP A 72 -3.30 -3.85 -13.17
N SER A 73 -2.63 -4.97 -12.89
CA SER A 73 -3.14 -6.02 -11.98
C SER A 73 -3.35 -5.48 -10.55
N ALA A 74 -2.38 -4.74 -10.01
CA ALA A 74 -2.50 -4.12 -8.69
C ALA A 74 -3.63 -3.08 -8.63
N ALA A 75 -3.83 -2.31 -9.71
CA ALA A 75 -4.95 -1.37 -9.83
C ALA A 75 -6.30 -2.11 -9.83
N ALA A 76 -6.41 -3.24 -10.53
CA ALA A 76 -7.61 -4.07 -10.50
C ALA A 76 -7.88 -4.66 -9.11
N ALA A 77 -6.83 -5.10 -8.40
CA ALA A 77 -6.94 -5.62 -7.04
C ALA A 77 -7.40 -4.54 -6.05
N THR A 78 -6.84 -3.33 -6.13
CA THR A 78 -7.26 -2.21 -5.26
C THR A 78 -8.70 -1.78 -5.54
N ALA A 79 -9.14 -1.77 -6.80
CA ALA A 79 -10.53 -1.50 -7.15
C ALA A 79 -11.50 -2.52 -6.52
N ARG A 80 -11.18 -3.82 -6.57
CA ARG A 80 -11.99 -4.88 -5.93
C ARG A 80 -12.07 -4.70 -4.41
N VAL A 81 -10.95 -4.39 -3.77
CA VAL A 81 -10.92 -4.15 -2.31
C VAL A 81 -11.72 -2.90 -1.95
N ALA A 82 -11.70 -1.85 -2.78
CA ALA A 82 -12.51 -0.67 -2.56
C ALA A 82 -14.01 -0.99 -2.64
N GLU A 83 -14.43 -1.77 -3.65
CA GLU A 83 -15.82 -2.23 -3.80
C GLU A 83 -16.26 -3.10 -2.62
N GLU A 84 -15.41 -4.04 -2.16
CA GLU A 84 -15.71 -4.88 -1.00
C GLU A 84 -15.83 -4.04 0.28
N ASN A 85 -14.95 -3.05 0.48
CA ASN A 85 -15.06 -2.13 1.61
C ASN A 85 -16.35 -1.31 1.58
N GLU A 86 -16.75 -0.82 0.41
CA GLU A 86 -18.01 -0.10 0.27
C GLU A 86 -19.20 -1.02 0.56
N ARG A 87 -19.19 -2.23 0.03
CA ARG A 87 -20.20 -3.26 0.32
C ARG A 87 -20.30 -3.55 1.81
N LEU A 88 -19.17 -3.77 2.49
CA LEU A 88 -19.13 -4.03 3.93
C LEU A 88 -19.61 -2.81 4.73
N ARG A 89 -19.23 -1.60 4.34
CA ARG A 89 -19.75 -0.36 4.96
C ARG A 89 -21.26 -0.25 4.81
N ASN A 90 -21.80 -0.56 3.63
CA ASN A 90 -23.23 -0.57 3.40
C ASN A 90 -23.93 -1.67 4.21
N GLN A 91 -23.32 -2.85 4.36
CA GLN A 91 -23.83 -3.90 5.25
C GLN A 91 -23.83 -3.45 6.71
N ILE A 92 -22.78 -2.78 7.18
CA ILE A 92 -22.72 -2.24 8.55
C ILE A 92 -23.74 -1.11 8.74
N ALA A 93 -23.95 -0.26 7.74
CA ALA A 93 -24.91 0.85 7.81
C ALA A 93 -26.37 0.37 7.74
N SER A 94 -26.64 -0.69 6.97
CA SER A 94 -27.97 -1.30 6.83
C SER A 94 -28.29 -2.31 7.92
N ALA A 95 -27.27 -2.96 8.50
CA ALA A 95 -27.39 -3.64 9.78
C ALA A 95 -27.63 -2.55 10.83
N SER A 96 -28.91 -2.37 11.20
CA SER A 96 -29.27 -1.52 12.33
C SER A 96 -28.36 -1.90 13.50
N ALA A 97 -27.53 -0.95 13.97
CA ALA A 97 -26.55 -1.22 15.02
C ALA A 97 -27.26 -2.00 16.13
N PRO A 98 -26.78 -3.21 16.50
CA PRO A 98 -27.38 -3.95 17.60
C PRO A 98 -27.43 -3.00 18.78
N ASP A 99 -28.63 -2.82 19.36
CA ASP A 99 -28.82 -1.94 20.51
C ASP A 99 -27.68 -2.23 21.50
N PRO A 100 -26.86 -1.23 21.89
CA PRO A 100 -25.71 -1.45 22.76
C PRO A 100 -26.10 -2.18 24.05
N ALA A 101 -27.34 -2.03 24.51
CA ALA A 101 -27.87 -2.82 25.63
C ALA A 101 -27.95 -4.32 25.32
N VAL A 102 -28.33 -4.71 24.10
CA VAL A 102 -28.39 -6.12 23.67
C VAL A 102 -26.98 -6.74 23.65
N VAL A 103 -25.99 -6.03 23.11
CA VAL A 103 -24.58 -6.52 23.08
C VAL A 103 -24.03 -6.73 24.49
N ILE A 104 -24.30 -5.79 25.40
CA ILE A 104 -23.85 -5.88 26.80
C ILE A 104 -24.53 -7.05 27.52
N VAL A 105 -25.84 -7.23 27.29
CA VAL A 105 -26.61 -8.34 27.88
C VAL A 105 -26.14 -9.69 27.35
N ASP A 106 -25.90 -9.82 26.04
CA ASP A 106 -25.42 -11.05 25.43
C ASP A 106 -24.03 -11.43 25.95
N PHE A 107 -23.11 -10.46 26.01
CA PHE A 107 -21.78 -10.66 26.59
C PHE A 107 -21.85 -11.06 28.07
N ALA A 108 -22.67 -10.38 28.87
CA ALA A 108 -22.87 -10.71 30.28
C ALA A 108 -23.49 -12.11 30.45
N SER A 109 -24.42 -12.49 29.57
CA SER A 109 -25.04 -13.81 29.53
C SER A 109 -24.03 -14.91 29.23
N GLU A 110 -23.16 -14.73 28.24
CA GLU A 110 -22.08 -15.69 27.95
C GLU A 110 -21.14 -15.87 29.14
N LYS A 111 -20.69 -14.77 29.75
CA LYS A 111 -19.81 -14.85 30.93
C LYS A 111 -20.50 -15.52 32.11
N THR A 112 -21.77 -15.24 32.33
CA THR A 112 -22.56 -15.86 33.41
C THR A 112 -22.75 -17.35 33.17
N LYS A 113 -23.09 -17.77 31.94
CA LYS A 113 -23.20 -19.19 31.57
C LYS A 113 -21.89 -19.94 31.79
N ALA A 114 -20.77 -19.36 31.37
CA ALA A 114 -19.45 -19.96 31.58
C ALA A 114 -19.09 -20.10 33.07
N LEU A 115 -19.42 -19.08 33.88
CA LEU A 115 -19.22 -19.12 35.33
C LEU A 115 -20.09 -20.19 35.99
N VAL A 116 -21.37 -20.27 35.65
CA VAL A 116 -22.32 -21.27 36.17
C VAL A 116 -21.87 -22.67 35.78
N ALA A 117 -21.45 -22.88 34.53
CA ALA A 117 -20.91 -24.17 34.08
C ALA A 117 -19.65 -24.57 34.86
N LYS A 118 -18.73 -23.61 35.09
CA LYS A 118 -17.52 -23.85 35.88
C LYS A 118 -17.84 -24.16 37.35
N ALA A 119 -18.78 -23.44 37.96
CA ALA A 119 -19.24 -23.70 39.32
C ALA A 119 -19.93 -25.07 39.43
N ARG A 120 -20.72 -25.44 38.44
CA ARG A 120 -21.38 -26.76 38.37
C ARG A 120 -20.39 -27.90 38.22
N ALA A 121 -19.33 -27.72 37.43
CA ALA A 121 -18.27 -28.70 37.22
C ALA A 121 -17.38 -28.89 38.46
N ALA A 122 -17.31 -27.90 39.35
CA ALA A 122 -16.56 -27.98 40.60
C ALA A 122 -17.30 -28.78 41.70
N ILE A 123 -18.57 -29.14 41.50
CA ILE A 123 -19.36 -29.92 42.46
C ILE A 123 -19.26 -31.42 42.08
N PRO A 124 -18.75 -32.30 42.97
CA PRO A 124 -18.66 -33.74 42.72
C PRO A 124 -20.03 -34.37 42.42
N ALA A 125 -20.08 -35.35 41.50
CA ALA A 125 -21.32 -35.98 41.02
C ALA A 125 -22.18 -36.64 42.11
N ASP A 126 -21.55 -37.04 43.22
CA ASP A 126 -22.21 -37.72 44.35
C ASP A 126 -22.68 -36.75 45.44
N SER A 127 -22.56 -35.43 45.21
CA SER A 127 -22.86 -34.41 46.22
C SER A 127 -24.37 -34.12 46.31
N PRO A 128 -24.97 -34.15 47.53
CA PRO A 128 -26.37 -33.78 47.73
C PRO A 128 -26.66 -32.29 47.44
N ALA A 129 -25.63 -31.47 47.20
CA ALA A 129 -25.77 -30.05 46.84
C ALA A 129 -26.15 -29.81 45.37
N LEU A 130 -26.04 -30.82 44.50
CA LEU A 130 -26.31 -30.71 43.06
C LEU A 130 -27.76 -30.31 42.73
N PRO A 131 -28.79 -31.00 43.27
CA PRO A 131 -30.18 -30.65 42.97
C PRO A 131 -30.57 -29.30 43.56
N TRP A 132 -29.97 -28.95 44.70
CA TRP A 132 -30.13 -27.62 45.29
C TRP A 132 -29.56 -26.54 44.36
N PHE A 133 -28.30 -26.69 43.93
CA PHE A 133 -27.61 -25.74 43.05
C PHE A 133 -28.37 -25.52 41.73
N ASP A 134 -28.79 -26.61 41.07
CA ASP A 134 -29.52 -26.53 39.79
C ASP A 134 -30.88 -25.83 39.98
N ARG A 135 -31.55 -26.04 41.13
CA ARG A 135 -32.80 -25.36 41.48
C ARG A 135 -32.60 -23.87 41.77
N THR A 136 -31.52 -23.50 42.44
CA THR A 136 -31.21 -22.09 42.74
C THR A 136 -30.88 -21.31 41.46
N VAL A 137 -30.05 -21.88 40.57
CA VAL A 137 -29.70 -21.27 39.28
C VAL A 137 -30.94 -21.13 38.39
N SER A 138 -31.80 -22.14 38.34
CA SER A 138 -33.06 -22.08 37.59
C SER A 138 -33.98 -20.99 38.13
N ALA A 139 -34.20 -20.92 39.45
CA ALA A 139 -35.07 -19.91 40.05
C ALA A 139 -34.54 -18.48 39.81
N LEU A 140 -33.22 -18.29 39.90
CA LEU A 140 -32.57 -17.00 39.67
C LEU A 140 -32.69 -16.58 38.20
N THR A 141 -32.57 -17.53 37.27
CA THR A 141 -32.70 -17.27 35.82
C THR A 141 -34.14 -16.86 35.47
N THR A 142 -35.13 -17.55 36.02
CA THR A 142 -36.55 -17.20 35.81
C THR A 142 -36.89 -15.83 36.38
N ALA A 143 -36.39 -15.48 37.58
CA ALA A 143 -36.57 -14.15 38.16
C ALA A 143 -35.85 -13.05 37.35
N GLY A 144 -34.64 -13.34 36.87
CA GLY A 144 -33.87 -12.44 36.00
C GLY A 144 -34.59 -12.09 34.70
N CYS A 145 -35.19 -13.07 34.01
CA CYS A 145 -35.96 -12.83 32.78
C CYS A 145 -37.13 -11.87 32.99
N VAL A 146 -37.92 -12.05 34.06
CA VAL A 146 -39.06 -11.17 34.38
C VAL A 146 -38.58 -9.74 34.66
N THR A 147 -37.43 -9.60 35.33
CA THR A 147 -36.88 -8.27 35.68
C THR A 147 -36.40 -7.53 34.43
N VAL A 148 -35.81 -8.24 33.46
CA VAL A 148 -35.33 -7.67 32.20
C VAL A 148 -36.48 -7.22 31.31
N GLU A 149 -37.59 -7.96 31.23
CA GLU A 149 -38.78 -7.55 30.47
C GLU A 149 -39.40 -6.27 31.03
N VAL A 150 -39.62 -6.21 32.34
CA VAL A 150 -40.14 -5.01 33.02
C VAL A 150 -39.19 -3.82 32.82
N THR A 151 -37.88 -4.04 32.90
CA THR A 151 -36.88 -2.98 32.69
C THR A 151 -36.88 -2.48 31.25
N ARG A 152 -37.04 -3.37 30.26
CA ARG A 152 -37.07 -3.03 28.83
C ARG A 152 -38.31 -2.21 28.46
N GLU A 153 -39.48 -2.56 29.00
CA GLU A 153 -40.70 -1.78 28.81
C GLU A 153 -40.61 -0.40 29.47
N THR A 154 -40.04 -0.34 30.68
CA THR A 154 -39.82 0.91 31.40
C THR A 154 -38.82 1.81 30.66
N ALA A 155 -37.75 1.24 30.12
CA ALA A 155 -36.75 1.97 29.33
C ALA A 155 -37.33 2.52 28.02
N ARG A 156 -38.16 1.75 27.30
CA ARG A 156 -38.87 2.24 26.10
C ARG A 156 -39.78 3.42 26.41
N TRP A 157 -40.44 3.40 27.56
CA TRP A 157 -41.29 4.49 28.01
C TRP A 157 -40.50 5.73 28.47
N LEU A 158 -39.34 5.55 29.13
CA LEU A 158 -38.49 6.65 29.61
C LEU A 158 -37.64 7.31 28.51
N ALA A 159 -37.26 6.57 27.47
CA ALA A 159 -36.40 7.05 26.40
C ALA A 159 -36.82 8.40 25.77
N PRO A 160 -38.09 8.64 25.37
CA PRO A 160 -38.49 9.94 24.83
C PRO A 160 -38.38 11.07 25.87
N ARG A 161 -38.72 10.80 27.13
CA ARG A 161 -38.69 11.80 28.22
C ARG A 161 -37.28 12.23 28.62
N ILE A 162 -36.35 11.28 28.66
CA ILE A 162 -34.93 11.58 28.92
C ILE A 162 -34.36 12.44 27.80
N LYS A 163 -34.72 12.15 26.54
CA LYS A 163 -34.28 12.91 25.36
C LYS A 163 -34.77 14.37 25.42
N GLU A 164 -36.03 14.58 25.78
CA GLU A 164 -36.62 15.92 25.96
C GLU A 164 -35.95 16.69 27.11
N ALA A 165 -35.74 16.04 28.26
CA ALA A 165 -35.07 16.65 29.41
C ALA A 165 -33.62 17.03 29.09
N TYR A 166 -32.90 16.19 28.35
CA TYR A 166 -31.53 16.47 27.93
C TYR A 166 -31.47 17.63 26.91
N ALA A 167 -32.39 17.68 25.95
CA ALA A 167 -32.49 18.78 24.99
C ALA A 167 -32.78 20.12 25.68
N TRP A 168 -33.56 20.11 26.75
CA TRP A 168 -33.82 21.29 27.57
C TRP A 168 -32.63 21.70 28.45
N ALA A 169 -31.91 20.73 29.03
CA ALA A 169 -30.80 21.01 29.96
C ALA A 169 -29.48 21.41 29.26
N ALA A 170 -29.20 20.84 28.09
CA ALA A 170 -27.94 21.05 27.36
C ALA A 170 -27.58 22.52 27.02
N PRO A 171 -28.50 23.39 26.57
CA PRO A 171 -28.15 24.80 26.34
C PRO A 171 -27.87 25.54 27.66
N ARG A 172 -28.62 25.24 28.72
CA ARG A 172 -28.54 25.95 30.00
C ARG A 172 -27.28 25.62 30.78
N THR A 173 -26.78 24.39 30.69
CA THR A 173 -25.48 24.00 31.27
C THR A 173 -24.31 24.65 30.54
N ARG A 174 -24.38 24.81 29.21
CA ARG A 174 -23.37 25.52 28.41
C ARG A 174 -23.31 27.00 28.77
N GLU A 175 -24.45 27.66 28.95
CA GLU A 175 -24.51 29.06 29.37
C GLU A 175 -23.91 29.29 30.76
N LEU A 176 -24.21 28.42 31.72
CA LEU A 176 -23.64 28.50 33.07
C LEU A 176 -22.13 28.27 33.06
N TYR A 177 -21.65 27.30 32.27
CA TYR A 177 -20.23 27.05 32.11
C TYR A 177 -19.50 28.24 31.46
N ALA A 178 -20.08 28.84 30.42
CA ALA A 178 -19.52 30.02 29.77
C ALA A 178 -19.43 31.21 30.73
N LYS A 179 -20.48 31.48 31.53
CA LYS A 179 -20.48 32.53 32.56
C LYS A 179 -19.41 32.28 33.62
N ALA A 180 -19.34 31.07 34.16
CA ALA A 180 -18.35 30.71 35.17
C ALA A 180 -16.91 30.86 34.65
N LYS A 181 -16.66 30.51 33.38
CA LYS A 181 -15.36 30.70 32.74
C LYS A 181 -15.00 32.20 32.62
N THR A 182 -15.92 33.03 32.15
CA THR A 182 -15.67 34.48 32.04
C THR A 182 -15.41 35.16 33.38
N GLU A 183 -16.07 34.72 34.45
CA GLU A 183 -15.84 35.24 35.80
C GLU A 183 -14.48 34.80 36.36
N LEU A 184 -14.03 33.58 36.06
CA LEU A 184 -12.70 33.09 36.41
C LEU A 184 -11.60 33.89 35.69
N ASP A 185 -11.74 34.10 34.39
CA ASP A 185 -10.79 34.86 33.59
C ASP A 185 -10.71 36.33 34.06
N ALA A 186 -11.85 36.95 34.38
CA ALA A 186 -11.91 38.31 34.93
C ALA A 186 -11.29 38.43 36.35
N LYS A 187 -11.35 37.37 37.16
CA LYS A 187 -10.69 37.33 38.47
C LYS A 187 -9.18 37.12 38.34
N LEU A 188 -8.74 36.36 37.34
CA LEU A 188 -7.31 36.17 37.06
C LEU A 188 -6.67 37.48 36.58
N ALA A 189 -7.31 38.18 35.66
CA ALA A 189 -6.80 39.43 35.08
C ALA A 189 -6.75 40.63 36.07
N LYS A 190 -7.45 40.56 37.20
CA LYS A 190 -7.39 41.57 38.28
C LYS A 190 -6.28 41.29 39.30
N LYS A 191 -5.60 40.14 39.18
CA LYS A 191 -4.59 39.67 40.13
C LYS A 191 -3.15 39.90 39.64
N ASP A 192 -2.99 40.28 38.37
CA ASP A 192 -1.76 40.79 37.75
C ASP A 192 -1.76 42.33 37.74
#